data_AF-I4BSE4-F1
#
_entry.id   AF-I4BSE4-F1
#
_cell.length_a   1.000
_cell.length_b   1.000
_cell.length_c   1.000
_cell.angle_alpha   90.00
_cell.angle_beta   90.00
_cell.angle_gamma   90.00
#
_symmetry.space_group_name_H-M   'P 1'
#
loop_
_entity.id
_entity.type
_entity.pdbx_description
1 polymer ?
#
loop_
_entity_poly.entity_id
_entity_poly.type
_entity_poly.pdbx_seq_one_letter_code
_entity_poly.pdbx_strand_id
1 'polypeptide(L)'
;MTNPGDPPTDARGALLITTDSSGQAVSFERIGVLSHDDYTRFTDSYKQIAGLVFGSIYTYFSSSKSLLRSAVMAANQASDVGLVQFNSAPDSFTTWLTSLRATALSLCSSVVYHQDQMLRRIEKAYGAESPQYSQVRSDFHGLYDGFAGYRFLYDLRNVMVHESMEAITAAVKQLLVGGKVQSKWIVTIDRSFVAQSDMKKPANTQIVALGQNPSLLDLADEITQPLANVNTAIETKLLDNMSSAYQAVAEFDDMFGGKPGLRAIVNSPGDGPGPHIPAYTPWSQQVIDLARSRL
;
A
#
# COMPACT_ATOMS: atom_id res chain seq x y z
N MET A 1 -15.89 50.68 27.71
CA MET A 1 -14.68 49.82 27.65
C MET A 1 -15.03 48.52 28.36
N THR A 2 -15.41 47.51 27.59
CA THR A 2 -15.77 46.17 28.08
C THR A 2 -14.58 45.25 27.82
N ASN A 3 -14.18 44.49 28.84
CA ASN A 3 -13.05 43.56 28.81
C ASN A 3 -13.04 42.68 27.55
N PRO A 4 -11.89 42.49 26.88
CA PRO A 4 -11.76 41.45 25.87
C PRO A 4 -11.83 40.10 26.60
N GLY A 5 -12.85 39.32 26.27
CA GLY A 5 -13.05 37.99 26.83
C GLY A 5 -11.81 37.11 26.61
N ASP A 6 -11.61 36.18 27.54
CA ASP A 6 -10.53 35.19 27.48
C ASP A 6 -10.40 34.59 26.06
N PRO A 7 -9.17 34.35 25.57
CA PRO A 7 -8.98 33.66 24.31
C PRO A 7 -9.73 32.32 24.35
N PRO A 8 -10.35 31.87 23.24
CA PRO A 8 -11.11 30.63 23.23
C PRO A 8 -10.20 29.49 23.72
N THR A 9 -10.53 28.95 24.89
CA THR A 9 -9.76 27.91 25.59
C THR A 9 -9.76 26.58 24.84
N ASP A 10 -10.65 26.43 23.86
CA ASP A 10 -10.71 25.26 22.99
C ASP A 10 -10.37 25.63 21.53
N ALA A 11 -9.23 25.14 21.06
CA ALA A 11 -8.77 25.36 19.71
C ALA A 11 -9.44 24.45 18.67
N ARG A 12 -10.15 23.40 19.08
CA ARG A 12 -10.82 22.48 18.15
C ARG A 12 -11.86 23.24 17.32
N GLY A 13 -11.81 23.09 16.01
CA GLY A 13 -12.66 23.90 15.14
C GLY A 13 -12.59 23.51 13.67
N ALA A 14 -13.63 23.93 12.95
CA ALA A 14 -13.68 23.87 11.50
C ALA A 14 -13.04 25.13 10.91
N LEU A 15 -12.17 24.96 9.92
CA LEU A 15 -11.37 26.01 9.30
C LEU A 15 -11.56 25.96 7.78
N LEU A 16 -11.95 27.09 7.19
CA LEU A 16 -11.99 27.28 5.75
C LEU A 16 -10.73 27.98 5.31
N ILE A 17 -10.04 27.40 4.33
CA ILE A 17 -8.83 27.94 3.75
C ILE A 17 -9.13 28.33 2.31
N THR A 18 -8.98 29.61 1.99
CA THR A 18 -9.19 30.16 0.65
C THR A 18 -7.91 30.82 0.15
N THR A 19 -7.74 30.81 -1.16
CA THR A 19 -6.69 31.56 -1.84
C THR A 19 -7.32 32.71 -2.59
N ASP A 20 -6.61 33.83 -2.66
CA ASP A 20 -7.00 34.94 -3.53
C ASP A 20 -6.89 34.53 -5.02
N SER A 21 -7.39 35.37 -5.91
CA SER A 21 -7.37 35.11 -7.36
C SER A 21 -5.96 34.99 -7.95
N SER A 22 -4.93 35.46 -7.22
CA SER A 22 -3.52 35.32 -7.60
C SER A 22 -2.89 34.00 -7.10
N GLY A 23 -3.55 33.30 -6.18
CA GLY A 23 -3.03 32.10 -5.52
C GLY A 23 -1.91 32.37 -4.51
N GLN A 24 -1.59 33.63 -4.23
CA GLN A 24 -0.46 34.01 -3.37
C GLN A 24 -0.88 34.34 -1.93
N ALA A 25 -2.08 34.87 -1.73
CA ALA A 25 -2.59 35.17 -0.40
C ALA A 25 -3.52 34.05 0.06
N VAL A 26 -3.23 33.48 1.23
CA VAL A 26 -4.06 32.47 1.88
C VAL A 26 -4.83 33.12 3.02
N SER A 27 -6.16 33.00 3.00
CA SER A 27 -7.03 33.42 4.10
C SER A 27 -7.56 32.23 4.87
N PHE A 28 -7.63 32.42 6.19
CA PHE A 28 -8.09 31.43 7.16
C PHE A 28 -9.35 31.96 7.84
N GLU A 29 -10.48 31.28 7.65
CA GLU A 29 -11.76 31.62 8.28
C GLU A 29 -12.15 30.50 9.23
N ARG A 30 -12.27 30.79 10.54
CA ARG A 30 -12.81 29.82 11.50
C ARG A 30 -14.32 29.77 11.36
N ILE A 31 -14.84 28.64 10.91
CA ILE A 31 -16.27 28.42 10.66
C ILE A 31 -17.01 28.11 11.97
N GLY A 32 -16.36 27.40 12.89
CA GLY A 32 -16.96 27.06 14.17
C GLY A 32 -15.97 26.45 15.17
N VAL A 33 -16.40 26.39 16.43
CA VAL A 33 -15.74 25.63 17.49
C VAL A 33 -16.40 24.26 17.56
N LEU A 34 -15.60 23.20 17.63
CA LEU A 34 -16.11 21.83 17.73
C LEU A 34 -16.08 21.37 19.19
N SER A 35 -17.09 20.61 19.60
CA SER A 35 -17.02 19.84 20.84
C SER A 35 -15.92 18.78 20.75
N HIS A 36 -15.48 18.23 21.89
CA HIS A 36 -14.51 17.13 21.88
C HIS A 36 -15.04 15.91 21.11
N ASP A 37 -16.33 15.62 21.29
CA ASP A 37 -17.00 14.47 20.69
C ASP A 37 -17.12 14.65 19.18
N ASP A 38 -17.54 15.83 18.72
CA ASP A 38 -17.61 16.13 17.27
C ASP A 38 -16.23 16.15 16.63
N TYR A 39 -15.24 16.74 17.30
CA TYR A 39 -13.86 16.73 16.81
C TYR A 39 -13.36 15.30 16.60
N THR A 40 -13.56 14.43 17.59
CA THR A 40 -13.15 13.02 17.52
C THR A 40 -13.94 12.28 16.44
N ARG A 41 -15.26 12.43 16.43
CA ARG A 41 -16.17 11.80 15.45
C ARG A 41 -15.80 12.16 14.02
N PHE A 42 -15.62 13.45 13.71
CA PHE A 42 -15.25 13.91 12.38
C PHE A 42 -13.85 13.43 11.98
N THR A 43 -12.88 13.57 12.88
CA THR A 43 -11.49 13.17 12.62
C THR A 43 -11.38 11.66 12.34
N ASP A 44 -12.02 10.84 13.16
CA ASP A 44 -11.95 9.38 13.03
C ASP A 44 -12.72 8.88 11.81
N SER A 45 -13.87 9.49 11.50
CA SER A 45 -14.64 9.20 10.29
C SER A 45 -13.86 9.53 9.02
N TYR A 46 -13.23 10.71 8.97
CA TYR A 46 -12.37 11.10 7.86
C TYR A 46 -11.18 10.14 7.72
N LYS A 47 -10.48 9.81 8.82
CA LYS A 47 -9.36 8.85 8.80
C LYS A 47 -9.80 7.47 8.31
N GLN A 48 -11.00 7.02 8.67
CA GLN A 48 -11.53 5.73 8.26
C GLN A 48 -11.72 5.68 6.74
N ILE A 49 -12.35 6.69 6.14
CA ILE A 49 -12.57 6.76 4.69
C ILE A 49 -11.24 6.99 3.96
N ALA A 50 -10.45 7.98 4.40
CA ALA A 50 -9.15 8.30 3.81
C ALA A 50 -8.17 7.11 3.85
N GLY A 51 -8.23 6.29 4.90
CA GLY A 51 -7.41 5.08 5.04
C GLY A 51 -7.72 4.00 4.00
N LEU A 52 -8.93 3.97 3.45
CA LEU A 52 -9.25 3.12 2.29
C LEU A 52 -8.92 3.78 0.96
N VAL A 53 -9.26 5.06 0.80
CA VAL A 53 -9.04 5.80 -0.46
C VAL A 53 -7.54 5.92 -0.79
N PHE A 54 -6.72 6.23 0.21
CA PHE A 54 -5.28 6.48 0.03
C PHE A 54 -4.38 5.38 0.58
N GLY A 55 -4.91 4.53 1.47
CA GLY A 55 -4.16 3.47 2.14
C GLY A 55 -4.39 2.08 1.57
N SER A 56 -4.62 1.97 0.25
CA SER A 56 -4.84 0.67 -0.41
C SER A 56 -3.61 -0.21 -0.24
N ILE A 57 -3.80 -1.33 0.47
CA ILE A 57 -2.72 -2.27 0.79
C ILE A 57 -2.20 -2.95 -0.48
N TYR A 58 -3.04 -3.07 -1.51
CA TYR A 58 -2.65 -3.61 -2.81
C TYR A 58 -1.51 -2.82 -3.48
N THR A 59 -1.41 -1.51 -3.20
CA THR A 59 -0.33 -0.66 -3.71
C THR A 59 1.05 -1.17 -3.30
N TYR A 60 1.20 -1.78 -2.12
CA TYR A 60 2.48 -2.36 -1.69
C TYR A 60 2.90 -3.54 -2.56
N PHE A 61 1.94 -4.38 -2.98
CA PHE A 61 2.20 -5.46 -3.93
C PHE A 61 2.59 -4.92 -5.31
N SER A 62 1.79 -4.00 -5.86
CA SER A 62 2.07 -3.38 -7.17
C SER A 62 3.43 -2.67 -7.20
N SER A 63 3.76 -1.96 -6.12
CA SER A 63 5.04 -1.28 -5.96
C SER A 63 6.21 -2.26 -5.83
N SER A 64 6.06 -3.32 -5.04
CA SER A 64 7.10 -4.35 -4.88
C SER A 64 7.36 -5.12 -6.18
N LYS A 65 6.31 -5.41 -6.96
CA LYS A 65 6.44 -5.98 -8.31
C LYS A 65 7.21 -5.05 -9.24
N SER A 66 6.85 -3.76 -9.24
CA SER A 66 7.52 -2.74 -10.05
C SER A 66 8.97 -2.54 -9.65
N LEU A 67 9.28 -2.62 -8.35
CA LEU A 67 10.63 -2.55 -7.82
C LEU A 67 11.49 -3.74 -8.30
N LEU A 68 10.98 -4.97 -8.22
CA LEU A 68 11.70 -6.15 -8.74
C LEU A 68 11.94 -6.02 -10.25
N ARG A 69 10.93 -5.61 -11.02
CA ARG A 69 11.07 -5.39 -12.47
C ARG A 69 12.13 -4.33 -12.77
N SER A 70 12.13 -3.22 -12.03
CA SER A 70 13.12 -2.14 -12.19
C SER A 70 14.52 -2.61 -11.83
N ALA A 71 14.68 -3.41 -10.77
CA ALA A 71 15.97 -3.99 -10.39
C ALA A 71 16.51 -4.94 -11.46
N VAL A 72 15.66 -5.78 -12.06
CA VAL A 72 16.03 -6.64 -13.20
C VAL A 72 16.45 -5.81 -14.40
N MET A 73 15.71 -4.75 -14.73
CA MET A 73 16.07 -3.84 -15.82
C MET A 73 17.42 -3.13 -15.57
N ALA A 74 17.66 -2.67 -14.35
CA ALA A 74 18.94 -2.05 -13.98
C ALA A 74 20.10 -3.06 -14.09
N ALA A 75 19.90 -4.30 -13.66
CA ALA A 75 20.90 -5.37 -13.79
C ALA A 75 21.23 -5.68 -15.26
N ASN A 76 20.20 -5.72 -16.14
CA ASN A 76 20.39 -5.86 -17.59
C ASN A 76 21.24 -4.71 -18.14
N GLN A 77 20.86 -3.46 -17.86
CA GLN A 77 21.56 -2.28 -18.34
C GLN A 77 23.01 -2.22 -17.87
N ALA A 78 23.26 -2.54 -16.59
CA ALA A 78 24.60 -2.59 -16.03
C ALA A 78 25.46 -3.67 -16.72
N SER A 79 24.87 -4.82 -17.05
CA SER A 79 25.57 -5.88 -17.78
C SER A 79 25.91 -5.48 -19.21
N ASP A 80 24.99 -4.79 -19.89
CA ASP A 80 25.16 -4.33 -21.27
C ASP A 80 26.30 -3.29 -21.43
N VAL A 81 26.57 -2.51 -20.38
CA VAL A 81 27.70 -1.56 -20.35
C VAL A 81 28.96 -2.14 -19.69
N GLY A 82 28.98 -3.44 -19.36
CA GLY A 82 30.17 -4.13 -18.82
C GLY A 82 30.46 -3.88 -17.33
N LEU A 83 29.50 -3.33 -16.58
CA LEU A 83 29.61 -3.16 -15.12
C LEU A 83 29.40 -4.47 -14.35
N VAL A 84 28.89 -5.51 -15.01
CA VAL A 84 28.82 -6.86 -14.46
C VAL A 84 29.80 -7.76 -15.21
N GLN A 85 30.78 -8.27 -14.49
CA GLN A 85 31.88 -9.06 -15.06
C GLN A 85 31.79 -10.51 -14.61
N PHE A 86 30.94 -11.29 -15.29
CA PHE A 86 30.60 -12.67 -14.90
C PHE A 86 31.80 -13.61 -14.75
N ASN A 87 32.84 -13.43 -15.58
CA ASN A 87 33.98 -14.35 -15.64
C ASN A 87 35.24 -13.81 -14.93
N SER A 88 35.31 -12.51 -14.66
CA SER A 88 36.53 -11.84 -14.18
C SER A 88 36.38 -11.12 -12.85
N ALA A 89 35.16 -10.79 -12.42
CA ALA A 89 34.91 -10.20 -11.10
C ALA A 89 33.56 -10.71 -10.54
N PRO A 90 33.53 -11.93 -9.94
CA PRO A 90 32.30 -12.56 -9.46
C PRO A 90 31.58 -11.73 -8.39
N ASP A 91 32.29 -10.89 -7.64
CA ASP A 91 31.70 -10.00 -6.63
C ASP A 91 30.69 -9.02 -7.23
N SER A 92 30.91 -8.56 -8.47
CA SER A 92 29.97 -7.70 -9.18
C SER A 92 28.61 -8.38 -9.39
N PHE A 93 28.62 -9.69 -9.69
CA PHE A 93 27.40 -10.49 -9.80
C PHE A 93 26.70 -10.63 -8.45
N THR A 94 27.47 -10.90 -7.38
CA THR A 94 26.95 -11.07 -6.02
C THR A 94 26.23 -9.82 -5.52
N THR A 95 26.72 -8.61 -5.81
CA THR A 95 26.04 -7.36 -5.44
C THR A 95 24.66 -7.25 -6.09
N TRP A 96 24.57 -7.53 -7.40
CA TRP A 96 23.28 -7.51 -8.11
C TRP A 96 22.34 -8.61 -7.63
N LEU A 97 22.84 -9.83 -7.44
CA LEU A 97 22.06 -10.93 -6.90
C LEU A 97 21.49 -10.60 -5.51
N THR A 98 22.26 -9.93 -4.65
CA THR A 98 21.80 -9.48 -3.32
C THR A 98 20.66 -8.47 -3.44
N SER A 99 20.76 -7.51 -4.35
CA SER A 99 19.68 -6.54 -4.61
C SER A 99 18.42 -7.20 -5.15
N LEU A 100 18.57 -8.15 -6.09
CA LEU A 100 17.45 -8.92 -6.65
C LEU A 100 16.77 -9.79 -5.58
N ARG A 101 17.55 -10.42 -4.70
CA ARG A 101 17.06 -11.15 -3.53
C ARG A 101 16.25 -10.26 -2.59
N ALA A 102 16.74 -9.06 -2.28
CA ALA A 102 16.04 -8.12 -1.41
C ALA A 102 14.70 -7.65 -2.02
N THR A 103 14.68 -7.33 -3.31
CA THR A 103 13.44 -6.94 -3.99
C THR A 103 12.45 -8.10 -4.14
N ALA A 104 12.94 -9.33 -4.34
CA ALA A 104 12.13 -10.54 -4.29
C ALA A 104 11.49 -10.77 -2.91
N LEU A 105 12.22 -10.54 -1.83
CA LEU A 105 11.67 -10.62 -0.47
C LEU A 105 10.58 -9.58 -0.24
N SER A 106 10.76 -8.35 -0.73
CA SER A 106 9.73 -7.31 -0.67
C SER A 106 8.45 -7.75 -1.37
N LEU A 107 8.58 -8.34 -2.57
CA LEU A 107 7.44 -8.88 -3.32
C LEU A 107 6.72 -9.99 -2.52
N CYS A 108 7.44 -11.00 -2.04
CA CYS A 108 6.85 -12.10 -1.29
C CYS A 108 6.18 -11.59 0.01
N SER A 109 6.83 -10.67 0.71
CA SER A 109 6.30 -10.04 1.93
C SER A 109 5.04 -9.23 1.67
N SER A 110 4.95 -8.55 0.52
CA SER A 110 3.76 -7.76 0.16
C SER A 110 2.51 -8.63 -0.05
N VAL A 111 2.67 -9.88 -0.52
CA VAL A 111 1.56 -10.84 -0.67
C VAL A 111 1.02 -11.25 0.70
N VAL A 112 1.90 -11.68 1.61
CA VAL A 112 1.50 -12.07 2.97
C VAL A 112 0.90 -10.89 3.73
N TYR A 113 1.55 -9.73 3.64
CA TYR A 113 1.07 -8.50 4.27
C TYR A 113 -0.31 -8.08 3.76
N HIS A 114 -0.57 -8.23 2.45
CA HIS A 114 -1.88 -7.93 1.87
C HIS A 114 -2.98 -8.77 2.51
N GLN A 115 -2.81 -10.10 2.56
CA GLN A 115 -3.76 -10.99 3.20
C GLN A 115 -4.00 -10.64 4.67
N ASP A 116 -2.91 -10.53 5.45
CA ASP A 116 -2.99 -10.29 6.89
C ASP A 116 -3.72 -8.98 7.21
N GLN A 117 -3.37 -7.90 6.52
CA GLN A 117 -3.98 -6.60 6.79
C GLN A 117 -5.44 -6.54 6.33
N MET A 118 -5.79 -7.19 5.22
CA MET A 118 -7.17 -7.20 4.74
C MET A 118 -8.07 -8.03 5.66
N LEU A 119 -7.60 -9.17 6.16
CA LEU A 119 -8.32 -9.96 7.17
C LEU A 119 -8.52 -9.15 8.45
N ARG A 120 -7.48 -8.49 8.97
CA ARG A 120 -7.59 -7.62 10.16
C ARG A 120 -8.58 -6.46 9.97
N ARG A 121 -8.59 -5.83 8.79
CA ARG A 121 -9.54 -4.74 8.48
C ARG A 121 -10.98 -5.25 8.48
N ILE A 122 -11.24 -6.42 7.90
CA ILE A 122 -12.58 -7.02 7.88
C ILE A 122 -13.01 -7.50 9.26
N GLU A 123 -12.11 -8.13 10.02
CA GLU A 123 -12.37 -8.51 11.41
C GLU A 123 -12.75 -7.30 12.26
N LYS A 124 -12.01 -6.19 12.14
CA LYS A 124 -12.34 -4.95 12.85
C LYS A 124 -13.70 -4.38 12.44
N ALA A 125 -14.08 -4.51 11.17
CA ALA A 125 -15.32 -3.94 10.65
C ALA A 125 -16.57 -4.78 10.98
N TYR A 126 -16.45 -6.12 10.97
CA TYR A 126 -17.60 -7.02 11.05
C TYR A 126 -17.51 -8.06 12.18
N GLY A 127 -16.34 -8.26 12.78
CA GLY A 127 -16.05 -9.33 13.75
C GLY A 127 -15.54 -10.62 13.09
N ALA A 128 -14.75 -11.41 13.84
CA ALA A 128 -14.12 -12.64 13.37
C ALA A 128 -15.12 -13.75 13.01
N GLU A 129 -16.27 -13.80 13.69
CA GLU A 129 -17.31 -14.82 13.45
C GLU A 129 -18.34 -14.39 12.39
N SER A 130 -18.09 -13.27 11.69
CA SER A 130 -19.03 -12.76 10.69
C SER A 130 -19.01 -13.56 9.38
N PRO A 131 -20.14 -13.60 8.66
CA PRO A 131 -20.18 -14.14 7.29
C PRO A 131 -19.19 -13.42 6.35
N GLN A 132 -18.98 -12.13 6.55
CA GLN A 132 -18.05 -11.30 5.77
C GLN A 132 -16.61 -11.74 5.99
N TYR A 133 -16.18 -11.94 7.25
CA TYR A 133 -14.85 -12.43 7.56
C TYR A 133 -14.63 -13.84 6.99
N SER A 134 -15.61 -14.72 7.16
CA SER A 134 -15.56 -16.08 6.60
C SER A 134 -15.43 -16.09 5.08
N GLN A 135 -16.17 -15.22 4.39
CA GLN A 135 -16.09 -15.07 2.93
C GLN A 135 -14.70 -14.58 2.51
N VAL A 136 -14.18 -13.52 3.14
CA VAL A 136 -12.86 -12.97 2.79
C VAL A 136 -11.74 -13.96 3.03
N ARG A 137 -11.81 -14.74 4.12
CA ARG A 137 -10.91 -15.86 4.36
C ARG A 137 -11.01 -16.91 3.25
N SER A 138 -12.22 -17.23 2.80
CA SER A 138 -12.44 -18.15 1.68
C SER A 138 -11.87 -17.60 0.37
N ASP A 139 -11.97 -16.29 0.11
CA ASP A 139 -11.42 -15.67 -1.09
C ASP A 139 -9.89 -15.80 -1.13
N PHE A 140 -9.20 -15.60 0.00
CA PHE A 140 -7.76 -15.82 0.11
C PHE A 140 -7.36 -17.31 0.01
N HIS A 141 -8.15 -18.22 0.58
CA HIS A 141 -7.95 -19.65 0.34
C HIS A 141 -8.12 -20.00 -1.15
N GLY A 142 -9.11 -19.39 -1.82
CA GLY A 142 -9.29 -19.53 -3.27
C GLY A 142 -8.08 -19.05 -4.07
N LEU A 143 -7.46 -17.93 -3.68
CA LEU A 143 -6.20 -17.48 -4.27
C LEU A 143 -5.08 -18.50 -4.07
N TYR A 144 -4.93 -19.00 -2.85
CA TYR A 144 -3.89 -19.97 -2.49
C TYR A 144 -4.05 -21.32 -3.20
N ASP A 145 -5.27 -21.81 -3.35
CA ASP A 145 -5.51 -23.10 -3.99
C ASP A 145 -5.50 -22.98 -5.52
N GLY A 146 -6.06 -21.90 -6.06
CA GLY A 146 -6.29 -21.69 -7.49
C GLY A 146 -5.12 -21.11 -8.28
N PHE A 147 -4.17 -20.40 -7.64
CA PHE A 147 -3.07 -19.72 -8.34
C PHE A 147 -1.71 -20.15 -7.78
N ALA A 148 -0.88 -20.75 -8.63
CA ALA A 148 0.44 -21.23 -8.24
C ALA A 148 1.33 -20.07 -7.80
N GLY A 149 1.29 -18.95 -8.54
CA GLY A 149 1.99 -17.71 -8.18
C GLY A 149 1.69 -17.23 -6.77
N TYR A 150 0.44 -17.31 -6.32
CA TYR A 150 0.05 -16.80 -5.00
C TYR A 150 0.64 -17.68 -3.92
N ARG A 151 0.39 -19.00 -4.03
CA ARG A 151 0.91 -20.01 -3.11
C ARG A 151 2.42 -19.98 -3.01
N PHE A 152 3.12 -19.90 -4.15
CA PHE A 152 4.58 -19.92 -4.17
C PHE A 152 5.14 -18.66 -3.52
N LEU A 153 4.68 -17.46 -3.92
CA LEU A 153 5.17 -16.21 -3.34
C LEU A 153 4.84 -16.10 -1.84
N TYR A 154 3.67 -16.57 -1.43
CA TYR A 154 3.25 -16.57 -0.02
C TYR A 154 4.17 -17.45 0.84
N ASP A 155 4.37 -18.71 0.46
CA ASP A 155 5.17 -19.63 1.28
C ASP A 155 6.68 -19.36 1.16
N LEU A 156 7.14 -18.88 0.00
CA LEU A 156 8.55 -18.50 -0.22
C LEU A 156 9.02 -17.39 0.70
N ARG A 157 8.12 -16.46 1.10
CA ARG A 157 8.42 -15.44 2.10
C ARG A 157 9.01 -16.05 3.37
N ASN A 158 8.44 -17.14 3.86
CA ASN A 158 8.89 -17.76 5.11
C ASN A 158 10.26 -18.42 4.95
N VAL A 159 10.48 -19.12 3.84
CA VAL A 159 11.80 -19.71 3.52
C VAL A 159 12.88 -18.61 3.47
N MET A 160 12.60 -17.50 2.79
CA MET A 160 13.56 -16.39 2.66
C MET A 160 13.88 -15.71 4.00
N VAL A 161 12.89 -15.58 4.89
CA VAL A 161 13.05 -14.90 6.19
C VAL A 161 13.68 -15.79 7.25
N HIS A 162 13.32 -17.08 7.26
CA HIS A 162 13.68 -17.98 8.36
C HIS A 162 14.80 -18.96 8.02
N GLU A 163 15.09 -19.18 6.74
CA GLU A 163 16.12 -20.11 6.30
C GLU A 163 17.23 -19.40 5.53
N SER A 164 16.96 -18.99 4.28
CA SER A 164 17.97 -18.33 3.46
C SER A 164 17.39 -17.58 2.25
N MET A 165 18.01 -16.46 1.93
CA MET A 165 17.78 -15.73 0.67
C MET A 165 18.25 -16.51 -0.56
N GLU A 166 18.99 -17.62 -0.39
CA GLU A 166 19.42 -18.52 -1.46
C GLU A 166 18.28 -19.29 -2.12
N ALA A 167 17.09 -19.30 -1.52
CA ALA A 167 15.87 -19.76 -2.17
C ALA A 167 15.55 -18.99 -3.47
N ILE A 168 16.19 -17.82 -3.67
CA ILE A 168 16.18 -17.07 -4.93
C ILE A 168 17.54 -17.17 -5.61
N THR A 169 17.51 -17.51 -6.89
CA THR A 169 18.68 -17.54 -7.77
C THR A 169 18.44 -16.67 -9.00
N ALA A 170 19.51 -16.32 -9.70
CA ALA A 170 19.45 -15.59 -10.95
C ALA A 170 20.39 -16.20 -11.99
N ALA A 171 19.94 -16.21 -13.24
CA ALA A 171 20.75 -16.56 -14.40
C ALA A 171 20.81 -15.37 -15.36
N VAL A 172 21.90 -15.25 -16.10
CA VAL A 172 22.05 -14.23 -17.16
C VAL A 172 22.18 -14.92 -18.50
N LYS A 173 21.31 -14.55 -19.44
CA LYS A 173 21.40 -14.93 -20.84
C LYS A 173 21.91 -13.74 -21.64
N GLN A 174 23.02 -13.93 -22.36
CA GLN A 174 23.51 -12.95 -23.32
C GLN A 174 22.97 -13.27 -24.72
N LEU A 175 22.49 -12.25 -25.41
CA LEU A 175 21.87 -12.32 -26.73
C LEU A 175 22.57 -11.34 -27.66
N LEU A 176 22.88 -11.75 -28.88
CA LEU A 176 23.37 -10.82 -29.91
C LEU A 176 22.17 -10.23 -30.66
N VAL A 177 21.91 -8.95 -30.49
CA VAL A 177 20.78 -8.23 -31.11
C VAL A 177 21.33 -7.02 -31.86
N GLY A 178 21.21 -7.03 -33.20
CA GLY A 178 21.69 -5.93 -34.04
C GLY A 178 23.17 -5.61 -33.89
N GLY A 179 24.01 -6.64 -33.67
CA GLY A 179 25.46 -6.49 -33.46
C GLY A 179 25.87 -6.02 -32.06
N LYS A 180 24.92 -5.82 -31.14
CA LYS A 180 25.17 -5.50 -29.73
C LYS A 180 24.83 -6.69 -28.84
N VAL A 181 25.64 -6.95 -27.83
CA VAL A 181 25.30 -7.91 -26.78
C VAL A 181 24.26 -7.27 -25.87
N GLN A 182 23.15 -7.96 -25.66
CA GLN A 182 22.11 -7.63 -24.71
C GLN A 182 22.01 -8.74 -23.66
N SER A 183 21.89 -8.34 -22.41
CA SER A 183 21.88 -9.20 -21.24
C SER A 183 20.46 -9.31 -20.71
N LYS A 184 20.04 -10.53 -20.41
CA LYS A 184 18.75 -10.82 -19.81
C LYS A 184 18.96 -11.60 -18.53
N TRP A 185 18.80 -10.90 -17.41
CA TRP A 185 18.67 -11.46 -16.08
C TRP A 185 17.32 -12.14 -15.93
N ILE A 186 17.35 -13.34 -15.36
CA ILE A 186 16.19 -14.19 -15.12
C ILE A 186 16.24 -14.56 -13.64
N VAL A 187 15.31 -14.02 -12.86
CA VAL A 187 15.24 -14.22 -11.40
C VAL A 187 14.18 -15.26 -11.08
N THR A 188 14.60 -16.31 -10.39
CA THR A 188 13.76 -17.50 -10.21
C THR A 188 13.87 -18.06 -8.81
N ILE A 189 12.88 -18.87 -8.43
CA ILE A 189 12.94 -19.70 -7.21
C ILE A 189 13.88 -20.87 -7.48
N ASP A 190 14.87 -21.09 -6.62
CA ASP A 190 15.77 -22.24 -6.71
C ASP A 190 15.05 -23.51 -6.24
N ARG A 191 14.72 -24.39 -7.19
CA ARG A 191 14.02 -25.64 -6.91
C ARG A 191 14.84 -26.63 -6.08
N SER A 192 16.16 -26.65 -6.27
CA SER A 192 17.06 -27.53 -5.54
C SER A 192 17.20 -27.10 -4.08
N PHE A 193 17.20 -25.79 -3.84
CA PHE A 193 17.09 -25.23 -2.50
C PHE A 193 15.71 -25.56 -1.88
N VAL A 194 14.62 -25.25 -2.58
CA VAL A 194 13.25 -25.48 -2.07
C VAL A 194 13.03 -26.95 -1.71
N ALA A 195 13.55 -27.90 -2.49
CA ALA A 195 13.44 -29.34 -2.21
C ALA A 195 13.96 -29.75 -0.82
N GLN A 196 14.86 -28.96 -0.23
CA GLN A 196 15.50 -29.21 1.06
C GLN A 196 15.01 -28.25 2.17
N SER A 197 14.13 -27.31 1.84
CA SER A 197 13.62 -26.29 2.77
C SER A 197 12.40 -26.75 3.56
N ASP A 198 12.04 -25.98 4.59
CA ASP A 198 10.81 -26.17 5.38
C ASP A 198 9.57 -25.55 4.70
N MET A 199 9.63 -25.24 3.40
CA MET A 199 8.47 -24.78 2.64
C MET A 199 7.30 -25.76 2.77
N LYS A 200 6.08 -25.24 2.96
CA LYS A 200 4.87 -26.05 3.07
C LYS A 200 4.72 -27.02 1.91
N LYS A 201 4.32 -28.25 2.25
CA LYS A 201 4.29 -29.40 1.34
C LYS A 201 3.59 -29.13 -0.01
N PRO A 202 2.42 -28.47 -0.09
CA PRO A 202 1.77 -28.23 -1.39
C PRO A 202 2.60 -27.35 -2.33
N ALA A 203 3.17 -26.24 -1.83
CA ALA A 203 4.03 -25.36 -2.61
C ALA A 203 5.34 -26.07 -2.99
N ASN A 204 6.00 -26.68 -2.00
CA ASN A 204 7.24 -27.43 -2.20
C ASN A 204 7.09 -28.50 -3.29
N THR A 205 6.08 -29.37 -3.16
CA THR A 205 5.86 -30.49 -4.09
C THR A 205 5.66 -30.00 -5.51
N GLN A 206 4.90 -28.92 -5.70
CA GLN A 206 4.66 -28.37 -7.03
C GLN A 206 5.90 -27.71 -7.63
N ILE A 207 6.62 -26.90 -6.85
CA ILE A 207 7.86 -26.24 -7.30
C ILE A 207 8.91 -27.29 -7.70
N VAL A 208 9.07 -28.35 -6.90
CA VAL A 208 10.02 -29.44 -7.18
C VAL A 208 9.62 -30.22 -8.43
N ALA A 209 8.33 -30.40 -8.69
CA ALA A 209 7.82 -31.13 -9.86
C ALA A 209 7.94 -30.36 -11.20
N LEU A 210 8.21 -29.05 -11.19
CA LEU A 210 8.37 -28.27 -12.42
C LEU A 210 9.57 -28.77 -13.26
N GLY A 211 9.59 -28.49 -14.56
CA GLY A 211 10.77 -28.80 -15.40
C GLY A 211 11.92 -27.80 -15.20
N GLN A 212 11.61 -26.58 -14.75
CA GLN A 212 12.53 -25.44 -14.66
C GLN A 212 12.23 -24.60 -13.44
N ASN A 213 13.20 -23.81 -12.99
CA ASN A 213 13.01 -22.85 -11.89
C ASN A 213 11.94 -21.81 -12.28
N PRO A 214 10.90 -21.59 -11.44
CA PRO A 214 9.83 -20.67 -11.78
C PRO A 214 10.28 -19.21 -11.67
N SER A 215 9.89 -18.39 -12.66
CA SER A 215 10.20 -16.95 -12.75
C SER A 215 9.37 -16.16 -11.75
N LEU A 216 10.02 -15.33 -10.91
CA LEU A 216 9.30 -14.50 -9.94
C LEU A 216 8.41 -13.45 -10.60
N LEU A 217 8.84 -12.88 -11.73
CA LEU A 217 8.05 -11.88 -12.45
C LEU A 217 6.80 -12.52 -13.08
N ASP A 218 6.92 -13.75 -13.60
CA ASP A 218 5.80 -14.46 -14.21
C ASP A 218 4.77 -14.84 -13.13
N LEU A 219 5.23 -15.33 -11.97
CA LEU A 219 4.36 -15.61 -10.82
C LEU A 219 3.66 -14.33 -10.31
N ALA A 220 4.36 -13.20 -10.28
CA ALA A 220 3.78 -11.92 -9.87
C ALA A 220 2.75 -11.42 -10.89
N ASP A 221 3.01 -11.57 -12.19
CA ASP A 221 2.09 -11.19 -13.24
C ASP A 221 0.84 -12.10 -13.25
N GLU A 222 1.00 -13.42 -13.01
CA GLU A 222 -0.12 -14.38 -12.84
C GLU A 222 -1.14 -13.91 -11.80
N ILE A 223 -0.67 -13.46 -10.63
CA ILE A 223 -1.56 -13.09 -9.52
C ILE A 223 -2.01 -11.64 -9.52
N THR A 224 -1.51 -10.81 -10.44
CA THR A 224 -1.78 -9.37 -10.42
C THR A 224 -3.28 -9.06 -10.48
N GLN A 225 -3.98 -9.64 -11.46
CA GLN A 225 -5.42 -9.43 -11.62
C GLN A 225 -6.26 -10.17 -10.56
N PRO A 226 -6.01 -11.46 -10.25
CA PRO A 226 -6.73 -12.15 -9.19
C PRO A 226 -6.67 -11.43 -7.83
N LEU A 227 -5.47 -10.97 -7.43
CA LEU A 227 -5.29 -10.26 -6.17
C LEU A 227 -5.98 -8.88 -6.18
N ALA A 228 -5.98 -8.18 -7.31
CA ALA A 228 -6.71 -6.92 -7.47
C ALA A 228 -8.22 -7.10 -7.33
N ASN A 229 -8.76 -8.19 -7.89
CA ASN A 229 -10.19 -8.51 -7.79
C ASN A 229 -10.60 -8.77 -6.33
N VAL A 230 -9.83 -9.58 -5.60
CA VAL A 230 -10.06 -9.84 -4.17
C VAL A 230 -9.94 -8.55 -3.37
N ASN A 231 -8.92 -7.72 -3.63
CA ASN A 231 -8.76 -6.42 -2.98
C ASN A 231 -9.99 -5.53 -3.17
N THR A 232 -10.46 -5.39 -4.42
CA THR A 232 -11.61 -4.55 -4.77
C THR A 232 -12.89 -5.04 -4.11
N ALA A 233 -13.10 -6.36 -4.07
CA ALA A 233 -14.26 -6.96 -3.41
C ALA A 233 -14.27 -6.68 -1.90
N ILE A 234 -13.10 -6.74 -1.25
CA ILE A 234 -12.96 -6.45 0.18
C ILE A 234 -13.12 -4.96 0.47
N GLU A 235 -12.46 -4.09 -0.31
CA GLU A 235 -12.57 -2.63 -0.16
C GLU A 235 -14.02 -2.17 -0.34
N THR A 236 -14.75 -2.74 -1.30
CA THR A 236 -16.20 -2.48 -1.48
C THR A 236 -16.98 -2.81 -0.20
N LYS A 237 -16.77 -3.99 0.39
CA LYS A 237 -17.43 -4.35 1.65
C LYS A 237 -17.11 -3.35 2.76
N LEU A 238 -15.82 -3.04 2.94
CA LEU A 238 -15.40 -2.09 3.97
C LEU A 238 -16.04 -0.71 3.77
N LEU A 239 -16.10 -0.22 2.53
CA LEU A 239 -16.79 1.03 2.18
C LEU A 239 -18.29 0.96 2.45
N ASP A 240 -18.95 -0.16 2.19
CA ASP A 240 -20.39 -0.30 2.43
C ASP A 240 -20.74 -0.31 3.93
N ASN A 241 -19.77 -0.59 4.81
CA ASN A 241 -19.93 -0.55 6.27
C ASN A 241 -19.59 0.81 6.91
N MET A 242 -19.52 1.89 6.12
CA MET A 242 -19.06 3.21 6.58
C MET A 242 -20.16 4.28 6.56
N SER A 243 -21.45 3.90 6.58
CA SER A 243 -22.57 4.85 6.53
C SER A 243 -22.47 5.98 7.57
N SER A 244 -22.14 5.65 8.82
CA SER A 244 -21.95 6.64 9.89
C SER A 244 -20.76 7.58 9.63
N ALA A 245 -19.67 7.06 9.05
CA ALA A 245 -18.51 7.86 8.69
C ALA A 245 -18.81 8.79 7.50
N TYR A 246 -19.56 8.32 6.50
CA TYR A 246 -20.02 9.17 5.38
C TYR A 246 -20.90 10.30 5.87
N GLN A 247 -21.85 9.98 6.76
CA GLN A 247 -22.72 10.98 7.36
C GLN A 247 -21.91 12.03 8.14
N ALA A 248 -20.96 11.61 8.98
CA ALA A 248 -20.12 12.52 9.74
C ALA A 248 -19.26 13.43 8.85
N VAL A 249 -18.72 12.91 7.74
CA VAL A 249 -17.95 13.73 6.78
C VAL A 249 -18.84 14.73 6.04
N ALA A 250 -20.06 14.33 5.65
CA ALA A 250 -21.02 15.22 5.02
C ALA A 250 -21.50 16.31 5.99
N GLU A 251 -21.81 15.95 7.24
CA GLU A 251 -22.17 16.90 8.31
C GLU A 251 -21.06 17.93 8.53
N PHE A 252 -19.80 17.51 8.54
CA PHE A 252 -18.67 18.43 8.65
C PHE A 252 -18.59 19.39 7.45
N ASP A 253 -18.77 18.90 6.22
CA ASP A 253 -18.75 19.76 5.02
C ASP A 253 -19.96 20.70 4.97
N ASP A 254 -21.13 20.29 5.47
CA ASP A 254 -22.34 21.13 5.56
C ASP A 254 -22.12 22.36 6.46
N MET A 255 -21.24 22.28 7.47
CA MET A 255 -20.86 23.44 8.31
C MET A 255 -20.35 24.63 7.49
N PHE A 256 -19.77 24.37 6.31
CA PHE A 256 -19.18 25.38 5.45
C PHE A 256 -20.20 26.07 4.53
N GLY A 257 -21.47 25.62 4.53
CA GLY A 257 -22.55 26.26 3.80
C GLY A 257 -22.30 26.42 2.29
N GLY A 258 -21.56 25.48 1.68
CA GLY A 258 -21.23 25.52 0.26
C GLY A 258 -20.19 26.56 -0.16
N LYS A 259 -19.54 27.27 0.79
CA LYS A 259 -18.45 28.20 0.49
C LYS A 259 -17.31 27.48 -0.26
N PRO A 260 -16.73 28.06 -1.32
CA PRO A 260 -15.58 27.46 -1.99
C PRO A 260 -14.32 27.53 -1.12
N GLY A 261 -13.43 26.55 -1.23
CA GLY A 261 -12.15 26.51 -0.50
C GLY A 261 -11.83 25.15 0.10
N LEU A 262 -10.67 25.04 0.72
CA LEU A 262 -10.22 23.81 1.36
C LEU A 262 -10.78 23.73 2.79
N ARG A 263 -11.37 22.57 3.11
CA ARG A 263 -11.87 22.28 4.47
C ARG A 263 -10.71 21.78 5.31
N ALA A 264 -10.61 22.23 6.54
CA ALA A 264 -9.61 21.76 7.49
C ALA A 264 -10.18 21.70 8.90
N ILE A 265 -9.61 20.80 9.71
CA ILE A 265 -9.89 20.72 11.14
C ILE A 265 -8.67 21.23 11.93
N VAL A 266 -8.91 22.05 12.95
CA VAL A 266 -7.85 22.59 13.81
C VAL A 266 -7.43 21.55 14.85
N ASN A 267 -6.14 21.21 14.88
CA ASN A 267 -5.56 20.17 15.71
C ASN A 267 -5.08 20.66 17.09
N SER A 268 -4.67 21.93 17.22
CA SER A 268 -4.18 22.52 18.47
C SER A 268 -4.33 24.04 18.48
N PRO A 269 -4.29 24.69 19.67
CA PRO A 269 -4.10 26.14 19.74
C PRO A 269 -2.77 26.51 19.10
N GLY A 270 -2.65 27.73 18.58
CA GLY A 270 -1.35 28.26 18.18
C GLY A 270 -0.47 28.44 19.42
N ASP A 271 0.69 27.79 19.45
CA ASP A 271 1.63 27.87 20.57
C ASP A 271 2.47 29.16 20.47
N GLY A 272 1.94 30.29 20.94
CA GLY A 272 2.74 31.51 21.15
C GLY A 272 1.97 32.83 21.13
N PRO A 273 2.61 33.95 21.48
CA PRO A 273 2.07 35.30 21.28
C PRO A 273 2.19 35.74 19.81
N GLY A 274 1.11 36.29 19.21
CA GLY A 274 1.09 36.80 17.83
C GLY A 274 -0.12 36.31 16.99
N PRO A 275 -0.31 36.82 15.75
CA PRO A 275 -1.31 36.30 14.82
C PRO A 275 -0.85 34.93 14.32
N HIS A 276 -1.26 33.87 15.02
CA HIS A 276 -0.88 32.50 14.70
C HIS A 276 -1.91 31.83 13.80
N ILE A 277 -1.42 31.21 12.73
CA ILE A 277 -2.18 30.23 11.97
C ILE A 277 -2.23 28.97 12.87
N PRO A 278 -3.43 28.49 13.26
CA PRO A 278 -3.53 27.33 14.11
C PRO A 278 -2.99 26.09 13.38
N ALA A 279 -2.48 25.09 14.10
CA ALA A 279 -2.13 23.82 13.48
C ALA A 279 -3.41 23.16 12.94
N TYR A 280 -3.44 22.74 11.68
CA TYR A 280 -4.63 22.17 11.05
C TYR A 280 -4.31 20.94 10.21
N THR A 281 -5.33 20.10 10.01
CA THR A 281 -5.30 19.00 9.04
C THR A 281 -6.28 19.32 7.90
N PRO A 282 -5.80 19.53 6.66
CA PRO A 282 -6.68 19.69 5.52
C PRO A 282 -7.37 18.38 5.15
N TRP A 283 -8.63 18.47 4.75
CA TRP A 283 -9.43 17.34 4.28
C TRP A 283 -9.42 17.30 2.75
N SER A 284 -9.16 16.12 2.20
CA SER A 284 -9.14 15.88 0.76
C SER A 284 -10.55 15.96 0.18
N GLN A 285 -10.70 16.70 -0.91
CA GLN A 285 -11.97 16.81 -1.63
C GLN A 285 -12.47 15.43 -2.10
N GLN A 286 -11.57 14.51 -2.48
CA GLN A 286 -11.96 13.17 -2.91
C GLN A 286 -12.67 12.37 -1.82
N VAL A 287 -12.30 12.57 -0.55
CA VAL A 287 -12.96 11.92 0.59
C VAL A 287 -14.34 12.51 0.82
N ILE A 288 -14.47 13.84 0.69
CA ILE A 288 -15.75 14.55 0.82
C ILE A 288 -16.71 14.12 -0.29
N ASP A 289 -16.24 14.12 -1.54
CA ASP A 289 -17.03 13.72 -2.72
C ASP A 289 -17.49 12.26 -2.60
N LEU A 290 -16.60 11.36 -2.17
CA LEU A 290 -16.95 9.96 -1.94
C LEU A 290 -18.03 9.84 -0.87
N ALA A 291 -17.87 10.51 0.28
CA ALA A 291 -18.86 10.49 1.36
C ALA A 291 -20.23 10.97 0.88
N ARG A 292 -20.29 12.09 0.15
CA ARG A 292 -21.54 12.63 -0.39
C ARG A 292 -22.17 11.72 -1.44
N SER A 293 -21.39 11.04 -2.26
CA SER A 293 -21.91 10.10 -3.27
C SER A 293 -22.52 8.81 -2.69
N ARG A 294 -22.28 8.55 -1.40
CA ARG A 294 -22.68 7.33 -0.69
C ARG A 294 -23.83 7.55 0.30
N LEU A 295 -24.38 8.77 0.37
CA LEU A 295 -25.59 9.15 1.11
C LEU A 295 -26.77 9.28 0.15
#